data_AF-A0A960STM2-F1
#
_entry.id   AF-A0A960STM2-F1
#
_cell.length_a   1.000
_cell.length_b   1.000
_cell.length_c   1.000
_cell.angle_alpha   90.00
_cell.angle_beta   90.00
_cell.angle_gamma   90.00
#
_symmetry.space_group_name_H-M   'P 1'
#
loop_
_entity.id
_entity.type
_entity.pdbx_description
1 polymer ?
#
loop_
_entity_poly.entity_id
_entity_poly.type
_entity_poly.pdbx_seq_one_letter_code
_entity_poly.pdbx_strand_id
1 'polypeptide(L)'
;MPTYKTPDVYVEEISVLPRSVAEVATAIPAFVGYTEKDSHQQVSLVNKPRAVASLVEFESIFGRGPVTEVTELILDSAQNVVSATFDNKYYLYESIRLYFANGGARVYIVSAGRYRADGNVERDALADALDALRKCDEPTMLLAPDAISLSAADFAGLQQAMLKQCGELKDRFALLDLREADGWEAGKNAFRTDIGTKYLSYGAAYTPHLKSSMAREISYREVSAVIGNIRNQAESS
;
A
#
# COMPACT_ATOMS: atom_id res chain seq x y z
N MET A 1 48.42 -22.06 -21.04
CA MET A 1 49.33 -21.57 -19.97
C MET A 1 50.16 -20.45 -20.56
N PRO A 2 50.17 -19.24 -19.97
CA PRO A 2 51.03 -18.17 -20.45
C PRO A 2 52.50 -18.60 -20.39
N THR A 3 53.28 -18.21 -21.39
CA THR A 3 54.68 -18.61 -21.54
C THR A 3 55.56 -17.40 -21.25
N TYR A 4 56.21 -17.42 -20.07
CA TYR A 4 57.11 -16.37 -19.60
C TYR A 4 58.49 -16.52 -20.26
N LYS A 5 58.97 -15.46 -20.92
CA LYS A 5 60.21 -15.50 -21.74
C LYS A 5 61.45 -14.90 -21.08
N THR A 6 61.31 -14.31 -19.89
CA THR A 6 62.41 -13.67 -19.17
C THR A 6 62.36 -14.06 -17.69
N PRO A 7 63.50 -14.40 -17.06
CA PRO A 7 63.54 -14.72 -15.64
C PRO A 7 63.33 -13.44 -14.82
N ASP A 8 62.09 -13.21 -14.40
CA ASP A 8 61.68 -12.11 -13.53
C ASP A 8 60.47 -12.55 -12.69
N VAL A 9 60.12 -11.77 -11.66
CA VAL A 9 58.96 -12.05 -10.80
C VAL A 9 57.69 -11.51 -11.48
N TYR A 10 56.77 -12.42 -11.83
CA TYR A 10 55.46 -12.06 -12.39
C TYR A 10 54.38 -12.20 -11.33
N VAL A 11 53.54 -11.17 -11.19
CA VAL A 11 52.32 -11.23 -10.40
C VAL A 11 51.16 -11.50 -11.35
N GLU A 12 50.50 -12.64 -11.18
CA GLU A 12 49.23 -12.93 -11.85
C GLU A 12 48.08 -12.53 -10.92
N GLU A 13 47.29 -11.54 -11.32
CA GLU A 13 45.97 -11.31 -10.71
C GLU A 13 44.97 -12.29 -11.30
N ILE A 14 44.70 -13.37 -10.57
CA ILE A 14 43.55 -14.22 -10.86
C ILE A 14 42.32 -13.47 -10.34
N SER A 15 41.52 -12.89 -11.23
CA SER A 15 40.24 -12.31 -10.84
C SER A 15 39.29 -13.43 -10.42
N VAL A 16 39.23 -13.68 -9.11
CA VAL A 16 38.32 -14.63 -8.48
C VAL A 16 36.97 -14.00 -8.15
N LEU A 17 36.63 -12.86 -8.79
CA LEU A 17 35.37 -12.18 -8.54
C LEU A 17 34.26 -13.22 -8.73
N PRO A 18 33.50 -13.55 -7.67
CA PRO A 18 32.39 -14.46 -7.81
C PRO A 18 31.48 -13.91 -8.91
N ARG A 19 30.85 -14.79 -9.69
CA ARG A 19 29.81 -14.34 -10.64
C ARG A 19 28.89 -13.40 -9.88
N SER A 20 28.72 -12.17 -10.38
CA SER A 20 27.71 -11.26 -9.86
C SER A 20 26.40 -12.04 -9.88
N VAL A 21 25.93 -12.41 -8.69
CA VAL A 21 24.61 -13.02 -8.52
C VAL A 21 23.65 -11.91 -8.88
N ALA A 22 22.93 -12.06 -9.99
CA ALA A 22 21.79 -11.20 -10.26
C ALA A 22 20.89 -11.28 -9.04
N GLU A 23 20.70 -10.16 -8.36
CA GLU A 23 19.92 -10.08 -7.14
C GLU A 23 18.48 -10.43 -7.51
N VAL A 24 18.09 -11.69 -7.29
CA VAL A 24 16.71 -12.12 -7.49
C VAL A 24 15.94 -11.51 -6.34
N ALA A 25 15.15 -10.49 -6.62
CA ALA A 25 14.27 -9.88 -5.64
C ALA A 25 13.41 -10.99 -5.01
N THR A 26 13.67 -11.33 -3.75
CA THR A 26 13.02 -12.44 -3.05
C THR A 26 11.64 -12.07 -2.52
N ALA A 27 11.29 -10.78 -2.57
CA ALA A 27 10.03 -10.23 -2.10
C ALA A 27 9.51 -9.19 -3.10
N ILE A 28 8.63 -9.62 -4.02
CA ILE A 28 7.91 -8.71 -4.93
C ILE A 28 6.48 -8.57 -4.40
N PRO A 29 6.14 -7.48 -3.71
CA PRO A 29 4.78 -7.26 -3.22
C PRO A 29 3.82 -6.94 -4.37
N ALA A 30 2.57 -7.34 -4.19
CA ALA A 30 1.43 -6.88 -4.94
C ALA A 30 0.44 -6.19 -3.99
N PHE A 31 0.16 -4.92 -4.26
CA PHE A 31 -0.83 -4.14 -3.55
C PHE A 31 -2.13 -4.12 -4.36
N VAL A 32 -3.24 -4.35 -3.67
CA VAL A 32 -4.60 -4.25 -4.20
C VAL A 32 -5.31 -3.08 -3.53
N GLY A 33 -5.95 -2.22 -4.33
CA GLY A 33 -6.72 -1.09 -3.82
C GLY A 33 -7.22 -0.16 -4.92
N TYR A 34 -7.86 0.92 -4.52
CA TYR A 34 -8.43 1.94 -5.38
C TYR A 34 -7.38 2.98 -5.77
N THR A 35 -7.48 3.47 -7.00
CA THR A 35 -6.53 4.44 -7.58
C THR A 35 -7.28 5.65 -8.12
N GLU A 36 -6.59 6.77 -8.37
CA GLU A 36 -7.24 7.95 -8.97
C GLU A 36 -7.65 7.68 -10.43
N LYS A 37 -6.74 7.03 -11.17
CA LYS A 37 -6.88 6.65 -12.58
C LYS A 37 -7.14 5.17 -12.70
N ASP A 38 -8.11 4.80 -13.53
CA ASP A 38 -8.47 3.42 -13.89
C ASP A 38 -7.98 3.02 -15.29
N SER A 39 -7.30 3.93 -15.99
CA SER A 39 -6.78 3.71 -17.32
C SER A 39 -5.52 4.52 -17.56
N HIS A 40 -4.61 3.97 -18.35
CA HIS A 40 -3.39 4.64 -18.79
C HIS A 40 -3.19 4.37 -20.27
N GLN A 41 -2.98 5.42 -21.08
CA GLN A 41 -2.81 5.32 -22.53
C GLN A 41 -3.94 4.50 -23.21
N GLN A 42 -5.20 4.76 -22.84
CA GLN A 42 -6.40 4.06 -23.32
C GLN A 42 -6.51 2.57 -22.91
N VAL A 43 -5.59 2.06 -22.10
CA VAL A 43 -5.67 0.71 -21.53
C VAL A 43 -6.22 0.78 -20.12
N SER A 44 -7.30 0.06 -19.85
CA SER A 44 -7.84 -0.09 -18.49
C SER A 44 -6.85 -0.81 -17.58
N LEU A 45 -6.69 -0.28 -16.37
CA LEU A 45 -5.85 -0.77 -15.26
C LEU A 45 -6.66 -1.61 -14.25
N VAL A 46 -7.99 -1.58 -14.32
CA VAL A 46 -8.87 -2.28 -13.38
C VAL A 46 -8.66 -3.79 -13.52
N ASN A 47 -8.38 -4.46 -12.41
CA ASN A 47 -8.12 -5.90 -12.34
C ASN A 47 -6.98 -6.34 -13.28
N LYS A 48 -6.02 -5.46 -13.56
CA LYS A 48 -4.82 -5.76 -14.34
C LYS A 48 -3.56 -5.47 -13.54
N PRO A 49 -2.85 -6.51 -13.08
CA PRO A 49 -1.58 -6.32 -12.40
C PRO A 49 -0.56 -5.58 -13.28
N ARG A 50 0.01 -4.51 -12.74
CA ARG A 50 1.04 -3.72 -13.40
C ARG A 50 2.17 -3.44 -12.42
N ALA A 51 3.39 -3.78 -12.83
CA ALA A 51 4.58 -3.47 -12.07
C ALA A 51 4.92 -1.98 -12.21
N VAL A 52 5.38 -1.39 -11.12
CA VAL A 52 6.00 -0.06 -11.05
C VAL A 52 7.29 -0.17 -10.23
N ALA A 53 8.28 0.66 -10.55
CA ALA A 53 9.59 0.65 -9.91
C ALA A 53 9.85 1.92 -9.08
N SER A 54 8.96 2.92 -9.13
CA SER A 54 9.09 4.16 -8.36
C SER A 54 7.73 4.81 -8.11
N LEU A 55 7.70 5.71 -7.12
CA LEU A 55 6.51 6.53 -6.84
C LEU A 55 6.15 7.46 -8.02
N VAL A 56 7.13 8.01 -8.73
CA VAL A 56 6.90 8.88 -9.90
C VAL A 56 6.20 8.10 -11.02
N GLU A 57 6.62 6.86 -11.25
CA GLU A 57 5.96 5.97 -12.20
C GLU A 57 4.54 5.62 -11.76
N PHE A 58 4.33 5.34 -10.47
CA PHE A 58 3.00 5.14 -9.90
C PHE A 58 2.09 6.34 -10.17
N GLU A 59 2.52 7.57 -9.85
CA GLU A 59 1.71 8.79 -10.03
C GLU A 59 1.37 9.04 -11.52
N SER A 60 2.30 8.73 -12.42
CA SER A 60 2.07 8.81 -13.87
C SER A 60 0.94 7.87 -14.32
N ILE A 61 0.97 6.62 -13.85
CA ILE A 61 0.06 5.55 -14.29
C ILE A 61 -1.28 5.59 -13.55
N PHE A 62 -1.23 5.55 -12.22
CA PHE A 62 -2.39 5.37 -11.32
C PHE A 62 -2.89 6.68 -10.72
N GLY A 63 -2.08 7.73 -10.76
CA GLY A 63 -2.41 9.02 -10.15
C GLY A 63 -2.02 9.10 -8.67
N ARG A 64 -2.61 10.08 -7.98
CA ARG A 64 -2.32 10.41 -6.58
C ARG A 64 -3.41 9.89 -5.65
N GLY A 65 -3.31 10.22 -4.37
CA GLY A 65 -4.32 9.89 -3.36
C GLY A 65 -5.64 10.64 -3.57
N PRO A 66 -6.70 10.22 -2.87
CA PRO A 66 -7.99 10.91 -2.95
C PRO A 66 -7.88 12.34 -2.42
N VAL A 67 -8.70 13.22 -2.99
CA VAL A 67 -8.95 14.56 -2.44
C VAL A 67 -9.48 14.37 -1.01
N THR A 68 -8.82 15.00 -0.05
CA THR A 68 -9.13 14.77 1.37
C THR A 68 -10.07 15.85 1.86
N GLU A 69 -11.26 15.46 2.34
CA GLU A 69 -12.15 16.39 3.00
C GLU A 69 -11.71 16.60 4.45
N VAL A 70 -11.52 17.87 4.83
CA VAL A 70 -11.17 18.26 6.20
C VAL A 70 -12.45 18.34 7.01
N THR A 71 -12.59 17.47 8.00
CA THR A 71 -13.79 17.43 8.86
C THR A 71 -13.69 18.44 10.00
N GLU A 72 -12.48 18.66 10.50
CA GLU A 72 -12.21 19.60 11.60
C GLU A 72 -10.86 20.29 11.38
N LEU A 73 -10.80 21.59 11.67
CA LEU A 73 -9.59 22.39 11.60
C LEU A 73 -9.47 23.22 12.89
N ILE A 74 -8.41 22.97 13.66
CA ILE A 74 -8.10 23.72 14.88
C ILE A 74 -7.00 24.72 14.55
N LEU A 75 -7.27 26.01 14.83
CA LEU A 75 -6.33 27.10 14.65
C LEU A 75 -5.85 27.62 16.01
N ASP A 76 -4.62 28.13 16.07
CA ASP A 76 -4.15 28.89 17.23
C ASP A 76 -4.66 30.35 17.19
N SER A 77 -4.37 31.11 18.25
CA SER A 77 -4.73 32.53 18.35
C SER A 77 -4.10 33.42 17.27
N ALA A 78 -3.06 32.94 16.57
CA ALA A 78 -2.41 33.60 15.45
C ALA A 78 -2.90 33.08 14.08
N GLN A 79 -3.98 32.29 14.05
CA GLN A 79 -4.57 31.67 12.86
C GLN A 79 -3.66 30.67 12.14
N ASN A 80 -2.66 30.10 12.82
CA ASN A 80 -1.91 28.97 12.30
C ASN A 80 -2.66 27.66 12.53
N VAL A 81 -2.52 26.71 11.60
CA VAL A 81 -3.12 25.38 11.73
C VAL A 81 -2.39 24.57 12.80
N VAL A 82 -3.10 24.19 13.86
CA VAL A 82 -2.61 23.35 14.97
C VAL A 82 -2.86 21.88 14.67
N SER A 83 -4.08 21.55 14.25
CA SER A 83 -4.45 20.19 13.84
C SER A 83 -5.59 20.20 12.85
N ALA A 84 -5.67 19.15 12.04
CA ALA A 84 -6.76 18.92 11.11
C ALA A 84 -7.16 17.43 11.17
N THR A 85 -8.46 17.17 11.20
CA THR A 85 -9.03 15.81 11.20
C THR A 85 -9.60 15.54 9.81
N PHE A 86 -9.36 14.33 9.30
CA PHE A 86 -9.78 13.91 7.96
C PHE A 86 -10.40 12.51 8.02
N ASP A 87 -11.42 12.26 7.21
CA ASP A 87 -11.93 10.92 6.98
C ASP A 87 -11.20 10.31 5.79
N ASN A 88 -10.20 9.45 6.05
CA ASN A 88 -9.50 8.75 4.99
C ASN A 88 -10.08 7.34 4.80
N LYS A 89 -10.55 7.06 3.58
CA LYS A 89 -11.13 5.77 3.20
C LYS A 89 -10.29 4.98 2.20
N TYR A 90 -9.29 5.61 1.59
CA TYR A 90 -8.37 4.97 0.66
C TYR A 90 -6.92 5.18 1.14
N TYR A 91 -6.24 4.08 1.41
CA TYR A 91 -4.89 4.02 1.98
C TYR A 91 -3.83 3.58 0.99
N LEU A 92 -4.19 2.97 -0.15
CA LEU A 92 -3.26 2.43 -1.15
C LEU A 92 -2.16 3.42 -1.53
N TYR A 93 -2.53 4.65 -1.91
CA TYR A 93 -1.55 5.65 -2.33
C TYR A 93 -0.54 5.97 -1.21
N GLU A 94 -1.01 6.15 0.02
CA GLU A 94 -0.15 6.45 1.16
C GLU A 94 0.72 5.26 1.56
N SER A 95 0.19 4.03 1.45
CA SER A 95 0.96 2.81 1.64
C SER A 95 2.07 2.67 0.61
N ILE A 96 1.82 3.02 -0.66
CA ILE A 96 2.83 3.01 -1.72
C ILE A 96 3.88 4.11 -1.51
N ARG A 97 3.46 5.32 -1.10
CA ARG A 97 4.40 6.38 -0.70
C ARG A 97 5.32 5.91 0.42
N LEU A 98 4.75 5.29 1.47
CA LEU A 98 5.52 4.77 2.59
C LEU A 98 6.43 3.61 2.16
N TYR A 99 5.97 2.71 1.30
CA TYR A 99 6.76 1.61 0.76
C TYR A 99 8.03 2.11 0.08
N PHE A 100 7.91 3.05 -0.86
CA PHE A 100 9.06 3.63 -1.55
C PHE A 100 9.94 4.48 -0.62
N ALA A 101 9.36 5.20 0.34
CA ALA A 101 10.12 5.95 1.34
C ALA A 101 10.98 5.04 2.25
N ASN A 102 10.58 3.77 2.45
CA ASN A 102 11.32 2.77 3.20
C ASN A 102 12.25 1.91 2.32
N GLY A 103 12.59 2.38 1.11
CA GLY A 103 13.52 1.67 0.22
C GLY A 103 12.88 0.55 -0.60
N GLY A 104 11.55 0.57 -0.74
CA GLY A 104 10.84 -0.29 -1.67
C GLY A 104 11.32 -0.10 -3.11
N ALA A 105 11.30 -1.19 -3.88
CA ALA A 105 11.76 -1.23 -5.26
C ALA A 105 10.58 -1.61 -6.17
N ARG A 106 10.72 -2.70 -6.92
CA ARG A 106 9.66 -3.14 -7.84
C ARG A 106 8.47 -3.70 -7.07
N VAL A 107 7.29 -3.18 -7.38
CA VAL A 107 6.01 -3.56 -6.75
C VAL A 107 4.93 -3.69 -7.81
N TYR A 108 4.02 -4.65 -7.64
CA TYR A 108 2.83 -4.79 -8.47
C TYR A 108 1.67 -4.02 -7.85
N ILE A 109 0.90 -3.35 -8.68
CA ILE A 109 -0.32 -2.68 -8.30
C ILE A 109 -1.46 -3.30 -9.09
N VAL A 110 -2.57 -3.58 -8.42
CA VAL A 110 -3.85 -3.90 -9.05
C VAL A 110 -4.88 -2.88 -8.61
N SER A 111 -5.36 -2.10 -9.57
CA SER A 111 -6.47 -1.17 -9.32
C SER A 111 -7.77 -1.95 -9.21
N ALA A 112 -8.51 -1.76 -8.12
CA ALA A 112 -9.88 -2.22 -7.94
C ALA A 112 -10.91 -1.24 -8.55
N GLY A 113 -10.45 -0.12 -9.12
CA GLY A 113 -11.30 0.94 -9.66
C GLY A 113 -10.88 2.34 -9.20
N ARG A 114 -11.66 3.34 -9.64
CA ARG A 114 -11.45 4.74 -9.24
C ARG A 114 -11.99 5.01 -7.85
N TYR A 115 -11.44 6.03 -7.17
CA TYR A 115 -12.06 6.60 -5.98
C TYR A 115 -13.52 6.95 -6.26
N ARG A 116 -14.41 6.50 -5.37
CA ARG A 116 -15.86 6.63 -5.54
C ARG A 116 -16.37 7.89 -4.88
N ALA A 117 -17.43 8.45 -5.44
CA ALA A 117 -18.05 9.66 -4.91
C ALA A 117 -18.68 9.45 -3.51
N ASP A 118 -19.08 8.22 -3.19
CA ASP A 118 -19.56 7.84 -1.85
C ASP A 118 -18.42 7.56 -0.85
N GLY A 119 -17.18 7.57 -1.33
CA GLY A 119 -15.97 7.23 -0.57
C GLY A 119 -15.90 5.77 -0.13
N ASN A 120 -16.83 4.91 -0.53
CA ASN A 120 -16.89 3.55 -0.01
C ASN A 120 -15.85 2.66 -0.68
N VAL A 121 -15.39 1.65 0.07
CA VAL A 121 -14.60 0.54 -0.43
C VAL A 121 -15.53 -0.65 -0.57
N GLU A 122 -15.58 -1.28 -1.74
CA GLU A 122 -16.38 -2.49 -1.98
C GLU A 122 -15.53 -3.75 -1.90
N ARG A 123 -16.02 -4.74 -1.15
CA ARG A 123 -15.33 -6.03 -0.94
C ARG A 123 -15.18 -6.82 -2.24
N ASP A 124 -16.21 -6.83 -3.09
CA ASP A 124 -16.17 -7.56 -4.37
C ASP A 124 -15.10 -6.98 -5.31
N ALA A 125 -14.99 -5.65 -5.41
CA ALA A 125 -13.99 -5.02 -6.26
C ALA A 125 -12.54 -5.34 -5.82
N LEU A 126 -12.28 -5.37 -4.50
CA LEU A 126 -10.97 -5.79 -3.98
C LEU A 126 -10.73 -7.31 -4.20
N ALA A 127 -11.76 -8.14 -4.10
CA ALA A 127 -11.67 -9.56 -4.35
C ALA A 127 -11.38 -9.87 -5.82
N ASP A 128 -12.03 -9.17 -6.76
CA ASP A 128 -11.77 -9.31 -8.20
C ASP A 128 -10.33 -8.91 -8.56
N ALA A 129 -9.84 -7.82 -7.96
CA ALA A 129 -8.46 -7.37 -8.14
C ALA A 129 -7.44 -8.35 -7.53
N LEU A 130 -7.76 -8.95 -6.37
CA LEU A 130 -6.98 -10.02 -5.76
C LEU A 130 -6.92 -11.27 -6.66
N ASP A 131 -8.06 -11.69 -7.21
CA ASP A 131 -8.15 -12.86 -8.09
C ASP A 131 -7.39 -12.66 -9.40
N ALA A 132 -7.28 -11.43 -9.91
CA ALA A 132 -6.44 -11.13 -11.06
C ALA A 132 -4.95 -11.47 -10.83
N LEU A 133 -4.46 -11.38 -9.59
CA LEU A 133 -3.08 -11.76 -9.24
C LEU A 133 -2.81 -13.25 -9.33
N ARG A 134 -3.84 -14.11 -9.36
CA ARG A 134 -3.64 -15.56 -9.54
C ARG A 134 -2.96 -15.91 -10.86
N LYS A 135 -3.10 -15.05 -11.87
CA LYS A 135 -2.53 -15.23 -13.22
C LYS A 135 -1.16 -14.57 -13.38
N CYS A 136 -0.62 -13.99 -12.31
CA CYS A 136 0.66 -13.31 -12.29
C CYS A 136 1.61 -14.08 -11.37
N ASP A 137 2.71 -14.58 -11.91
CA ASP A 137 3.64 -15.48 -11.19
C ASP A 137 4.74 -14.72 -10.45
N GLU A 138 4.99 -13.45 -10.78
CA GLU A 138 6.06 -12.65 -10.17
C GLU A 138 5.77 -12.19 -8.73
N PRO A 139 4.53 -11.83 -8.34
CA PRO A 139 4.24 -11.41 -6.97
C PRO A 139 4.40 -12.54 -5.96
N THR A 140 5.27 -12.33 -4.98
CA THR A 140 5.51 -13.26 -3.87
C THR A 140 4.87 -12.81 -2.55
N MET A 141 4.21 -11.65 -2.54
CA MET A 141 3.56 -11.12 -1.35
C MET A 141 2.29 -10.33 -1.70
N LEU A 142 1.23 -10.49 -0.90
CA LEU A 142 -0.08 -9.86 -1.13
C LEU A 142 -0.40 -8.86 -0.01
N LEU A 143 -0.85 -7.67 -0.40
CA LEU A 143 -1.28 -6.60 0.50
C LEU A 143 -2.57 -5.94 -0.02
N ALA A 144 -3.47 -5.54 0.89
CA ALA A 144 -4.71 -4.85 0.54
C ALA A 144 -5.02 -3.71 1.54
N PRO A 145 -4.26 -2.60 1.51
CA PRO A 145 -4.36 -1.54 2.52
C PRO A 145 -5.75 -0.88 2.61
N ASP A 146 -6.47 -0.77 1.50
CA ASP A 146 -7.83 -0.18 1.49
C ASP A 146 -8.87 -1.06 2.18
N ALA A 147 -8.56 -2.33 2.40
CA ALA A 147 -9.49 -3.26 3.05
C ALA A 147 -9.86 -2.80 4.47
N ILE A 148 -9.02 -2.00 5.13
CA ILE A 148 -9.29 -1.53 6.50
C ILE A 148 -10.58 -0.69 6.61
N SER A 149 -11.00 -0.07 5.50
CA SER A 149 -12.23 0.73 5.41
C SER A 149 -13.49 -0.12 5.15
N LEU A 150 -13.36 -1.44 5.01
CA LEU A 150 -14.49 -2.37 4.93
C LEU A 150 -15.17 -2.59 6.29
N SER A 151 -16.36 -3.18 6.25
CA SER A 151 -17.00 -3.75 7.44
C SER A 151 -16.12 -4.84 8.06
N ALA A 152 -16.28 -5.13 9.37
CA ALA A 152 -15.49 -6.15 10.04
C ALA A 152 -15.56 -7.53 9.34
N ALA A 153 -16.77 -7.90 8.91
CA ALA A 153 -17.01 -9.17 8.23
C ALA A 153 -16.38 -9.22 6.84
N ASP A 154 -16.52 -8.14 6.06
CA ASP A 154 -15.94 -8.05 4.72
C ASP A 154 -14.41 -8.00 4.74
N PHE A 155 -13.85 -7.27 5.72
CA PHE A 155 -12.41 -7.20 5.95
C PHE A 155 -11.82 -8.58 6.26
N ALA A 156 -12.42 -9.29 7.20
CA ALA A 156 -12.03 -10.66 7.52
C ALA A 156 -12.17 -11.59 6.31
N GLY A 157 -13.27 -11.49 5.57
CA GLY A 157 -13.51 -12.27 4.36
C GLY A 157 -12.45 -12.07 3.28
N LEU A 158 -12.01 -10.83 3.05
CA LEU A 158 -10.94 -10.55 2.09
C LEU A 158 -9.59 -11.12 2.55
N GLN A 159 -9.24 -10.98 3.84
CA GLN A 159 -8.00 -11.54 4.37
C GLN A 159 -7.98 -13.08 4.33
N GLN A 160 -9.11 -13.72 4.58
CA GLN A 160 -9.27 -15.17 4.38
C GLN A 160 -9.07 -15.55 2.91
N ALA A 161 -9.58 -14.74 1.97
CA ALA A 161 -9.36 -14.96 0.54
C ALA A 161 -7.87 -14.82 0.14
N MET A 162 -7.16 -13.82 0.71
CA MET A 162 -5.72 -13.68 0.54
C MET A 162 -4.96 -14.92 1.03
N LEU A 163 -5.24 -15.38 2.26
CA LEU A 163 -4.63 -16.61 2.81
C LEU A 163 -4.93 -17.84 1.96
N LYS A 164 -6.18 -17.99 1.51
CA LYS A 164 -6.59 -19.08 0.64
C LYS A 164 -5.78 -19.08 -0.66
N GLN A 165 -5.66 -17.93 -1.33
CA GLN A 165 -4.88 -17.80 -2.55
C GLN A 165 -3.41 -18.13 -2.32
N CYS A 166 -2.80 -17.61 -1.25
CA CYS A 166 -1.43 -17.93 -0.88
C CYS A 166 -1.23 -19.43 -0.62
N GLY A 167 -2.15 -20.07 0.09
CA GLY A 167 -2.06 -21.50 0.40
C GLY A 167 -2.36 -22.44 -0.78
N GLU A 168 -3.15 -21.99 -1.75
CA GLU A 168 -3.41 -22.73 -3.00
C GLU A 168 -2.23 -22.65 -3.96
N LEU A 169 -1.65 -21.47 -4.16
CA LEU A 169 -0.58 -21.24 -5.14
C LEU A 169 0.82 -21.51 -4.56
N LYS A 170 0.99 -21.38 -3.24
CA LYS A 170 2.20 -21.73 -2.46
C LYS A 170 3.48 -21.01 -2.89
N ASP A 171 3.35 -19.93 -3.62
CA ASP A 171 4.42 -19.09 -4.17
C ASP A 171 4.36 -17.66 -3.63
N ARG A 172 3.37 -17.35 -2.77
CA ARG A 172 3.15 -16.02 -2.22
C ARG A 172 2.69 -16.06 -0.77
N PHE A 173 2.88 -14.93 -0.08
CA PHE A 173 2.60 -14.77 1.34
C PHE A 173 1.68 -13.56 1.59
N ALA A 174 0.68 -13.69 2.47
CA ALA A 174 -0.25 -12.61 2.76
C ALA A 174 0.25 -11.77 3.95
N LEU A 175 0.33 -10.44 3.77
CA LEU A 175 0.44 -9.51 4.90
C LEU A 175 -0.96 -9.03 5.26
N LEU A 176 -1.32 -9.26 6.53
CA LEU A 176 -2.64 -9.03 7.09
C LEU A 176 -2.57 -7.93 8.15
N ASP A 177 -3.69 -7.27 8.38
CA ASP A 177 -3.79 -6.19 9.37
C ASP A 177 -4.83 -6.53 10.45
N LEU A 178 -4.58 -6.09 11.68
CA LEU A 178 -5.60 -6.09 12.73
C LEU A 178 -6.31 -4.73 12.72
N ARG A 179 -7.63 -4.73 12.97
CA ARG A 179 -8.36 -3.48 13.24
C ARG A 179 -7.96 -2.96 14.61
N GLU A 180 -7.89 -1.62 14.75
CA GLU A 180 -7.70 -1.02 16.07
C GLU A 180 -8.89 -1.38 16.98
N ALA A 181 -8.57 -1.65 18.24
CA ALA A 181 -9.50 -2.04 19.27
C ALA A 181 -9.01 -1.47 20.61
N ASP A 182 -9.90 -1.48 21.61
CA ASP A 182 -9.59 -1.02 22.97
C ASP A 182 -8.66 -2.01 23.69
N GLY A 183 -7.38 -1.97 23.30
CA GLY A 183 -6.32 -2.81 23.85
C GLY A 183 -6.01 -4.06 23.02
N TRP A 184 -4.80 -4.58 23.27
CA TRP A 184 -4.23 -5.73 22.57
C TRP A 184 -5.12 -6.97 22.62
N GLU A 185 -5.67 -7.31 23.79
CA GLU A 185 -6.45 -8.54 23.95
C GLU A 185 -7.74 -8.52 23.12
N ALA A 186 -8.43 -7.39 23.06
CA ALA A 186 -9.64 -7.24 22.25
C ALA A 186 -9.34 -7.41 20.76
N GLY A 187 -8.35 -6.67 20.24
CA GLY A 187 -7.96 -6.74 18.83
C GLY A 187 -7.44 -8.11 18.40
N LYS A 188 -6.55 -8.70 19.21
CA LYS A 188 -6.02 -10.06 18.99
C LYS A 188 -7.14 -11.11 18.98
N ASN A 189 -8.06 -11.07 19.95
CA ASN A 189 -9.11 -12.09 20.05
C ASN A 189 -10.14 -11.95 18.92
N ALA A 190 -10.50 -10.73 18.53
CA ALA A 190 -11.35 -10.47 17.37
C ALA A 190 -10.70 -11.04 16.10
N PHE A 191 -9.45 -10.64 15.82
CA PHE A 191 -8.72 -11.12 14.65
C PHE A 191 -8.60 -12.66 14.60
N ARG A 192 -8.22 -13.30 15.72
CA ARG A 192 -8.07 -14.76 15.78
C ARG A 192 -9.38 -15.51 15.57
N THR A 193 -10.49 -14.91 15.99
CA THR A 193 -11.84 -15.46 15.75
C THR A 193 -12.20 -15.34 14.27
N ASP A 194 -11.97 -14.15 13.71
CA ASP A 194 -12.42 -13.80 12.36
C ASP A 194 -11.57 -14.43 11.25
N ILE A 195 -10.26 -14.60 11.43
CA ILE A 195 -9.36 -15.11 10.37
C ILE A 195 -9.52 -16.61 10.10
N GLY A 196 -10.07 -17.37 11.07
CA GLY A 196 -10.25 -18.81 10.97
C GLY A 196 -8.96 -19.62 11.11
N THR A 197 -8.95 -20.85 10.57
CA THR A 197 -7.89 -21.85 10.81
C THR A 197 -7.20 -22.38 9.55
N LYS A 198 -7.61 -21.91 8.35
CA LYS A 198 -7.10 -22.42 7.08
C LYS A 198 -5.90 -21.60 6.59
N TYR A 199 -4.89 -22.28 6.05
CA TYR A 199 -3.73 -21.68 5.38
C TYR A 199 -2.92 -20.67 6.23
N LEU A 200 -2.99 -20.77 7.57
CA LEU A 200 -2.34 -19.82 8.48
C LEU A 200 -0.81 -19.76 8.35
N SER A 201 -0.17 -20.80 7.79
CA SER A 201 1.27 -20.79 7.49
C SER A 201 1.67 -19.86 6.34
N TYR A 202 0.71 -19.31 5.60
CA TYR A 202 0.93 -18.49 4.40
C TYR A 202 0.61 -17.01 4.61
N GLY A 203 0.52 -16.55 5.85
CA GLY A 203 0.41 -15.11 6.12
C GLY A 203 0.91 -14.72 7.51
N ALA A 204 1.10 -13.42 7.69
CA ALA A 204 1.45 -12.81 8.96
C ALA A 204 0.61 -11.55 9.16
N ALA A 205 0.22 -11.30 10.41
CA ALA A 205 -0.64 -10.17 10.76
C ALA A 205 0.12 -9.12 11.57
N TYR A 206 -0.09 -7.84 11.26
CA TYR A 206 0.64 -6.72 11.85
C TYR A 206 -0.32 -5.72 12.54
N THR A 207 0.18 -5.15 13.63
CA THR A 207 -0.46 -4.12 14.46
C THR A 207 0.64 -3.51 15.36
N PRO A 208 0.53 -2.25 15.84
CA PRO A 208 -0.54 -1.26 15.64
C PRO A 208 -0.49 -0.59 14.26
N HIS A 209 -1.52 0.21 13.95
CA HIS A 209 -1.49 1.08 12.78
C HIS A 209 -0.44 2.16 12.95
N LEU A 210 0.19 2.55 11.84
CA LEU A 210 1.28 3.52 11.84
C LEU A 210 0.73 4.93 11.66
N LYS A 211 1.18 5.85 12.51
CA LYS A 211 1.00 7.30 12.31
C LYS A 211 2.25 7.84 11.62
N SER A 212 2.09 8.20 10.35
CA SER A 212 3.18 8.72 9.52
C SER A 212 3.35 10.23 9.69
N SER A 213 4.59 10.72 9.66
CA SER A 213 4.93 12.15 9.60
C SER A 213 5.06 12.68 8.16
N MET A 214 4.70 11.88 7.16
CA MET A 214 4.77 12.29 5.76
C MET A 214 3.83 13.46 5.48
N ALA A 215 4.38 14.50 4.84
CA ALA A 215 3.60 15.67 4.48
C ALA A 215 2.47 15.30 3.50
N ARG A 216 1.28 15.84 3.75
CA ARG A 216 0.16 15.86 2.82
C ARG A 216 0.03 17.25 2.22
N GLU A 217 -0.08 17.32 0.90
CA GLU A 217 -0.41 18.56 0.23
C GLU A 217 -1.92 18.76 0.34
N ILE A 218 -2.34 19.68 1.20
CA ILE A 218 -3.74 20.08 1.35
C ILE A 218 -3.90 21.44 0.69
N SER A 219 -4.74 21.51 -0.32
CA SER A 219 -5.05 22.73 -1.05
C SER A 219 -6.02 23.62 -0.28
N TYR A 220 -5.95 24.93 -0.52
CA TYR A 220 -6.90 25.88 0.07
C TYR A 220 -8.36 25.52 -0.22
N ARG A 221 -8.64 24.94 -1.40
CA ARG A 221 -10.00 24.53 -1.77
C ARG A 221 -10.57 23.48 -0.83
N GLU A 222 -9.75 22.53 -0.38
CA GLU A 222 -10.15 21.44 0.52
C GLU A 222 -10.45 21.93 1.94
N VAL A 223 -9.78 22.99 2.40
CA VAL A 223 -10.04 23.60 3.71
C VAL A 223 -11.06 24.76 3.66
N SER A 224 -11.35 25.30 2.48
CA SER A 224 -12.18 26.51 2.32
C SER A 224 -13.59 26.37 2.86
N ALA A 225 -14.19 25.17 2.76
CA ALA A 225 -15.53 24.89 3.29
C ALA A 225 -15.56 24.98 4.83
N VAL A 226 -14.48 24.57 5.51
CA VAL A 226 -14.35 24.65 6.97
C VAL A 226 -13.99 26.08 7.40
N ILE A 227 -13.06 26.74 6.69
CA ILE A 227 -12.63 28.11 6.98
C ILE A 227 -13.80 29.12 6.79
N GLY A 228 -14.66 28.91 5.79
CA GLY A 228 -15.85 29.73 5.58
C GLY A 228 -16.84 29.68 6.76
N ASN A 229 -16.94 28.54 7.44
CA ASN A 229 -17.77 28.39 8.63
C ASN A 229 -17.17 29.07 9.87
N ILE A 230 -15.84 29.22 9.94
CA ILE A 230 -15.15 29.86 11.07
C ILE A 230 -15.36 31.40 11.04
N ARG A 231 -15.45 32.02 9.87
CA ARG A 231 -15.71 33.48 9.77
C ARG A 231 -17.06 33.88 10.37
N ASN A 232 -18.07 33.01 10.30
CA ASN A 232 -19.40 33.29 10.86
C ASN A 232 -19.47 33.17 12.40
N GLN A 233 -18.43 32.65 13.07
CA GLN A 233 -18.38 32.60 14.54
C GLN A 233 -17.71 33.82 15.16
N ALA A 234 -16.92 34.59 14.38
CA ALA A 234 -16.27 35.81 14.86
C ALA A 234 -17.17 37.05 14.80
N GLU A 235 -18.28 37.01 14.03
CA GLU A 235 -19.22 38.14 13.92
C GLU A 235 -20.41 38.06 14.89
N SER A 236 -20.50 37.01 15.72
CA SER A 236 -21.56 36.84 16.72
C SER A 236 -21.08 36.98 18.18
N SER A 237 -20.00 37.72 18.42
CA SER A 237 -19.48 38.06 19.76
C SER A 237 -19.63 39.55 20.06
#